data_AF-A0A134ASW7-F1
#
_entry.id   AF-A0A134ASW7-F1
#
_cell.length_a   1.000
_cell.length_b   1.000
_cell.length_c   1.000
_cell.angle_alpha   90.00
_cell.angle_beta   90.00
_cell.angle_gamma   90.00
#
_symmetry.space_group_name_H-M   'P 1'
#
loop_
_entity.id
_entity.type
_entity.pdbx_description
1 polymer ?
#
loop_
_entity_poly.entity_id
_entity_poly.type
_entity_poly.pdbx_seq_one_letter_code
_entity_poly.pdbx_strand_id
1 'polypeptide(L)'
;MSKRKKGYIYIFTILLISLLAIFFYFIYSYMTSSTYINKNRLESIQANYALESALNIKLSQDDFQDELENFIFNKTTNKLSLEKIPEDTEVLSLNFKLEDYRDENKKLVDMVSLNSQIKYKNTLVGGKVKGHYMNKIYKEEDGVLNSSKVSPDYLSVLKEKFNDDKWLDKGKKKIYLDGDFVYDFKNGNYIIYEELEVFDEKSQSYVKKLNPLYKLKDNETIIQKSGSLKILSINPIQILIINDKVMFNDNALSGIIILKENAQIANTCTLNGYLIDLYDRNSGIGVKYSSQVFRIYGYLLPEYIKFQPISLNYYDIEDNT
;
A
#
# COMPACT_ATOMS: atom_id res chain seq x y z
N MET A 1 -45.52 20.91 -83.87
CA MET A 1 -44.65 20.50 -82.73
C MET A 1 -45.35 19.38 -81.95
N SER A 2 -44.86 18.14 -82.01
CA SER A 2 -45.64 16.96 -81.58
C SER A 2 -45.72 16.80 -80.05
N LYS A 3 -46.88 16.32 -79.56
CA LYS A 3 -47.16 16.02 -78.14
C LYS A 3 -46.08 15.13 -77.47
N ARG A 4 -45.35 14.32 -78.26
CA ARG A 4 -44.24 13.47 -77.79
C ARG A 4 -43.04 14.25 -77.23
N LYS A 5 -42.70 15.43 -77.80
CA LYS A 5 -41.59 16.26 -77.30
C LYS A 5 -41.88 16.89 -75.93
N LYS A 6 -43.14 17.26 -75.66
CA LYS A 6 -43.55 17.83 -74.37
C LYS A 6 -43.56 16.78 -73.26
N GLY A 7 -44.05 15.56 -73.53
CA GLY A 7 -44.04 14.46 -72.55
C GLY A 7 -42.63 14.03 -72.13
N TYR A 8 -41.67 14.04 -73.06
CA TYR A 8 -40.27 13.72 -72.77
C TYR A 8 -39.62 14.75 -71.83
N ILE A 9 -39.94 16.04 -72.00
CA ILE A 9 -39.47 17.12 -71.12
C ILE A 9 -40.03 16.92 -69.70
N TYR A 10 -41.32 16.57 -69.55
CA TYR A 10 -41.91 16.32 -68.23
C TYR A 10 -41.27 15.12 -67.51
N ILE A 11 -41.10 13.99 -68.22
CA ILE A 11 -40.44 12.80 -67.64
C ILE A 11 -39.01 13.13 -67.21
N PHE A 12 -38.25 13.83 -68.06
CA PHE A 12 -36.89 14.25 -67.74
C PHE A 12 -36.84 15.20 -66.53
N THR A 13 -37.80 16.12 -66.43
CA THR A 13 -37.89 17.06 -65.31
C THR A 13 -38.20 16.34 -64.00
N ILE A 14 -39.12 15.36 -64.00
CA ILE A 14 -39.43 14.53 -62.83
C ILE A 14 -38.21 13.71 -62.43
N LEU A 15 -37.50 13.11 -63.39
CA LEU A 15 -36.26 12.36 -63.14
C LEU A 15 -35.19 13.26 -62.51
N LEU A 16 -35.02 14.48 -63.02
CA LEU A 16 -34.07 15.46 -62.50
C LEU A 16 -34.42 15.88 -61.07
N ILE A 17 -35.70 16.19 -60.80
CA ILE A 17 -36.17 16.58 -59.46
C ILE A 17 -35.99 15.43 -58.48
N SER A 18 -36.33 14.19 -58.86
CA SER A 18 -36.14 13.01 -58.02
C SER A 18 -34.65 12.77 -57.72
N LEU A 19 -33.77 12.94 -58.72
CA LEU A 19 -32.33 12.80 -58.53
C LEU A 19 -31.78 13.87 -57.57
N LEU A 20 -32.21 15.13 -57.74
CA LEU A 20 -31.87 16.23 -56.84
C LEU A 20 -32.38 15.97 -55.42
N ALA A 21 -33.62 15.48 -55.26
CA ALA A 21 -34.19 15.16 -53.95
C ALA A 21 -33.39 14.05 -53.23
N ILE A 22 -33.00 13.00 -53.95
CA ILE A 22 -32.14 11.92 -53.41
C ILE A 22 -30.77 12.50 -53.01
N PHE A 23 -30.20 13.36 -53.85
CA PHE A 23 -28.91 13.99 -53.58
C PHE A 23 -28.96 14.90 -52.34
N PHE A 24 -29.99 15.74 -52.19
CA PHE A 24 -30.17 16.58 -51.00
C PHE A 24 -30.44 15.75 -49.75
N TYR A 25 -31.23 14.68 -49.84
CA TYR A 25 -31.45 13.75 -48.72
C TYR A 25 -30.15 13.07 -48.28
N PHE A 26 -29.32 12.65 -49.24
CA PHE A 26 -28.02 12.05 -48.95
C PHE A 26 -27.09 13.04 -48.22
N ILE A 27 -26.98 14.29 -48.71
CA ILE A 27 -26.19 15.33 -48.04
C ILE A 27 -26.70 15.58 -46.62
N TYR A 28 -28.02 15.74 -46.45
CA TYR A 28 -28.62 15.99 -45.15
C TYR A 28 -28.36 14.84 -44.16
N SER A 29 -28.59 13.60 -44.59
CA SER A 29 -28.35 12.40 -43.78
C SER A 29 -26.86 12.26 -43.39
N TYR A 30 -25.95 12.49 -44.35
CA TYR A 30 -24.52 12.45 -44.10
C TYR A 30 -24.06 13.54 -43.12
N MET A 31 -24.50 14.79 -43.31
CA MET A 31 -24.18 15.90 -42.39
C MET A 31 -24.72 15.63 -40.99
N THR A 32 -25.96 15.17 -40.89
CA THR A 32 -26.61 14.86 -39.61
C THR A 32 -25.88 13.75 -38.89
N SER A 33 -25.58 12.65 -39.57
CA SER A 33 -24.85 11.50 -39.01
C SER A 33 -23.43 11.89 -38.59
N SER A 34 -22.70 12.65 -39.42
CA SER A 34 -21.37 13.17 -39.08
C SER A 34 -21.41 14.08 -37.85
N THR A 35 -22.43 14.94 -37.75
CA THR A 35 -22.62 15.82 -36.59
C THR A 35 -22.89 15.01 -35.32
N TYR A 36 -23.73 13.97 -35.38
CA TYR A 36 -23.97 13.08 -34.26
C TYR A 36 -22.71 12.30 -33.85
N ILE A 37 -21.95 11.77 -34.81
CA ILE A 37 -20.68 11.07 -34.54
C ILE A 37 -19.69 12.03 -33.87
N ASN A 38 -19.55 13.25 -34.38
CA ASN A 38 -18.66 14.26 -33.81
C ASN A 38 -19.11 14.69 -32.41
N LYS A 39 -20.42 14.84 -32.18
CA LYS A 39 -20.99 15.13 -30.87
C LYS A 39 -20.70 14.01 -29.87
N ASN A 40 -20.97 12.75 -30.24
CA ASN A 40 -20.70 11.60 -29.38
C ASN A 40 -19.20 11.45 -29.07
N ARG A 41 -18.34 11.72 -30.06
CA ARG A 41 -16.89 11.72 -29.87
C ARG A 41 -16.45 12.82 -28.91
N LEU A 42 -17.03 14.02 -29.03
CA LEU A 42 -16.77 15.13 -28.11
C LEU A 42 -17.25 14.81 -26.69
N GLU A 43 -18.45 14.27 -26.54
CA GLU A 43 -19.02 13.87 -25.24
C GLU A 43 -18.18 12.75 -24.59
N SER A 44 -17.70 11.77 -25.36
CA SER A 44 -16.78 10.73 -24.87
C SER A 44 -15.46 11.31 -24.39
N ILE A 45 -14.87 12.26 -25.13
CA ILE A 45 -13.64 12.95 -24.69
C ILE A 45 -13.89 13.75 -23.41
N GLN A 46 -15.01 14.48 -23.32
CA GLN A 46 -15.38 15.23 -22.12
C GLN A 46 -15.64 14.31 -20.91
N ALA A 47 -16.24 13.14 -21.13
CA ALA A 47 -16.43 12.13 -20.09
C ALA A 47 -15.08 11.64 -19.55
N ASN A 48 -14.10 11.38 -20.41
CA ASN A 48 -12.74 11.02 -19.98
C ASN A 48 -12.11 12.14 -19.12
N TYR A 49 -12.25 13.40 -19.52
CA TYR A 49 -11.75 14.54 -18.73
C TYR A 49 -12.48 14.70 -17.39
N ALA A 50 -13.79 14.46 -17.34
CA ALA A 50 -14.56 14.49 -16.10
C ALA A 50 -14.10 13.38 -15.14
N LEU A 51 -13.81 12.18 -15.68
CA LEU A 51 -13.29 11.05 -14.91
C LEU A 51 -11.90 11.31 -14.36
N GLU A 52 -10.99 11.84 -15.20
CA GLU A 52 -9.66 12.26 -14.78
C GLU A 52 -9.74 13.33 -13.69
N SER A 53 -10.66 14.29 -13.84
CA SER A 53 -10.92 15.31 -12.83
C SER A 53 -11.41 14.71 -11.52
N ALA A 54 -12.36 13.77 -11.54
CA ALA A 54 -12.84 13.09 -10.34
C ALA A 54 -11.71 12.34 -9.61
N LEU A 55 -10.87 11.62 -10.34
CA LEU A 55 -9.71 10.93 -9.78
C LEU A 55 -8.71 11.93 -9.17
N ASN A 56 -8.39 13.03 -9.87
CA ASN A 56 -7.48 14.07 -9.39
C ASN A 56 -8.03 14.80 -8.16
N ILE A 57 -9.34 15.10 -8.12
CA ILE A 57 -9.99 15.69 -6.95
C ILE A 57 -9.81 14.77 -5.76
N LYS A 58 -10.06 13.45 -5.91
CA LYS A 58 -9.87 12.51 -4.80
C LYS A 58 -8.42 12.48 -4.33
N LEU A 59 -7.46 12.42 -5.26
CA LEU A 59 -6.03 12.44 -4.92
C LEU A 59 -5.58 13.71 -4.19
N SER A 60 -6.31 14.82 -4.35
CA SER A 60 -6.00 16.10 -3.71
C SER A 60 -6.72 16.35 -2.39
N GLN A 61 -7.60 15.45 -1.95
CA GLN A 61 -8.32 15.59 -0.68
C GLN A 61 -7.41 15.30 0.52
N ASP A 62 -7.65 16.03 1.61
CA ASP A 62 -6.89 15.89 2.85
C ASP A 62 -7.04 14.49 3.47
N ASP A 63 -8.21 13.86 3.28
CA ASP A 63 -8.53 12.52 3.81
C ASP A 63 -7.94 11.35 2.98
N PHE A 64 -7.42 11.62 1.78
CA PHE A 64 -7.00 10.57 0.84
C PHE A 64 -5.91 9.67 1.42
N GLN A 65 -4.95 10.30 2.12
CA GLN A 65 -3.83 9.60 2.72
C GLN A 65 -4.29 8.63 3.81
N ASP A 66 -5.16 9.10 4.71
CA ASP A 66 -5.71 8.29 5.80
C ASP A 66 -6.56 7.13 5.27
N GLU A 67 -7.37 7.39 4.23
CA GLU A 67 -8.16 6.34 3.58
C GLU A 67 -7.29 5.29 2.89
N LEU A 68 -6.21 5.71 2.23
CA LEU A 68 -5.25 4.79 1.60
C LEU A 68 -4.55 3.94 2.66
N GLU A 69 -4.06 4.54 3.74
CA GLU A 69 -3.41 3.80 4.83
C GLU A 69 -4.36 2.77 5.46
N ASN A 70 -5.60 3.18 5.74
CA ASN A 70 -6.64 2.27 6.22
C ASN A 70 -6.91 1.13 5.23
N PHE A 71 -7.00 1.42 3.93
CA PHE A 71 -7.20 0.40 2.91
C PHE A 71 -6.04 -0.62 2.86
N ILE A 72 -4.80 -0.14 2.87
CA ILE A 72 -3.60 -1.00 2.79
C ILE A 72 -3.48 -1.90 4.03
N PHE A 73 -3.69 -1.35 5.23
CA PHE A 73 -3.42 -2.07 6.47
C PHE A 73 -4.62 -2.80 7.07
N ASN A 74 -5.80 -2.19 7.02
CA ASN A 74 -7.01 -2.73 7.64
C ASN A 74 -7.90 -3.49 6.64
N LYS A 75 -7.58 -3.44 5.34
CA LYS A 75 -8.36 -4.05 4.25
C LYS A 75 -9.85 -3.71 4.29
N THR A 76 -10.19 -2.56 4.85
CA THR A 76 -11.56 -2.06 4.87
C THR A 76 -11.90 -1.58 3.46
N THR A 77 -12.85 -2.28 2.82
CA THR A 77 -13.42 -1.86 1.54
C THR A 77 -14.35 -0.67 1.79
N ASN A 78 -13.81 0.53 1.75
CA ASN A 78 -14.63 1.73 1.86
C ASN A 78 -14.94 2.24 0.46
N LYS A 79 -16.23 2.42 0.18
CA LYS A 79 -16.68 3.27 -0.92
C LYS A 79 -16.19 4.67 -0.58
N LEU A 80 -15.26 5.19 -1.37
CA LEU A 80 -14.64 6.48 -1.12
C LEU A 80 -15.62 7.58 -1.51
N SER A 81 -15.61 8.69 -0.77
CA SER A 81 -16.39 9.88 -1.08
C SER A 81 -15.56 10.95 -1.79
N LEU A 82 -16.25 11.80 -2.55
CA LEU A 82 -15.72 12.99 -3.17
C LEU A 82 -16.44 14.21 -2.60
N GLU A 83 -15.71 15.15 -2.00
CA GLU A 83 -16.24 16.43 -1.54
C GLU A 83 -16.77 17.32 -2.67
N LYS A 84 -16.15 17.21 -3.86
CA LYS A 84 -16.53 17.94 -5.06
C LYS A 84 -16.59 16.99 -6.24
N ILE A 85 -17.61 17.18 -7.06
CA ILE A 85 -17.86 16.39 -8.27
C ILE A 85 -17.84 17.36 -9.45
N PRO A 86 -17.21 17.01 -10.59
CA PRO A 86 -17.30 17.83 -11.80
C PRO A 86 -18.75 18.08 -12.24
N GLU A 87 -19.00 19.18 -12.94
CA GLU A 87 -20.35 19.48 -13.45
C GLU A 87 -20.86 18.37 -14.39
N ASP A 88 -22.19 18.20 -14.43
CA ASP A 88 -22.88 17.18 -15.23
C ASP A 88 -22.40 15.73 -15.02
N THR A 89 -21.77 15.45 -13.87
CA THR A 89 -21.14 14.17 -13.56
C THR A 89 -21.78 13.49 -12.35
N GLU A 90 -22.05 12.20 -12.47
CA GLU A 90 -22.45 11.31 -11.37
C GLU A 90 -21.35 10.28 -11.11
N VAL A 91 -20.94 10.12 -9.85
CA VAL A 91 -19.93 9.12 -9.45
C VAL A 91 -20.63 7.83 -9.02
N LEU A 92 -20.52 6.78 -9.84
CA LEU A 92 -21.16 5.50 -9.62
C LEU A 92 -20.37 4.64 -8.62
N SER A 93 -19.04 4.62 -8.79
CA SER A 93 -18.12 3.93 -7.88
C SER A 93 -16.79 4.65 -7.77
N LEU A 94 -16.20 4.61 -6.56
CA LEU A 94 -14.85 5.10 -6.27
C LEU A 94 -14.27 4.21 -5.17
N ASN A 95 -13.16 3.52 -5.45
CA ASN A 95 -12.56 2.57 -4.52
C ASN A 95 -11.07 2.34 -4.78
N PHE A 96 -10.39 1.83 -3.76
CA PHE A 96 -9.06 1.28 -3.91
C PHE A 96 -9.08 -0.21 -4.26
N LYS A 97 -8.05 -0.66 -4.97
CA LYS A 97 -7.80 -2.08 -5.24
C LYS A 97 -6.30 -2.38 -5.21
N LEU A 98 -5.91 -3.46 -4.53
CA LEU A 98 -4.53 -3.96 -4.60
C LEU A 98 -4.29 -4.60 -5.97
N GLU A 99 -3.15 -4.27 -6.60
CA GLU A 99 -2.77 -4.83 -7.89
C GLU A 99 -1.69 -5.90 -7.67
N ASP A 100 -1.93 -7.12 -8.15
CA ASP A 100 -0.92 -8.18 -8.20
C ASP A 100 0.05 -7.92 -9.37
N TYR A 101 1.00 -7.00 -9.16
CA TYR A 101 2.01 -6.64 -10.15
C TYR A 101 3.38 -7.23 -9.81
N ARG A 102 4.07 -7.75 -10.83
CA ARG A 102 5.47 -8.18 -10.74
C ARG A 102 6.32 -7.36 -11.70
N ASP A 103 7.49 -6.94 -11.25
CA ASP A 103 8.47 -6.26 -12.09
C ASP A 103 9.10 -7.22 -13.11
N GLU A 104 9.99 -6.68 -13.96
CA GLU A 104 10.74 -7.44 -14.98
C GLU A 104 11.56 -8.60 -14.38
N ASN A 105 11.96 -8.48 -13.11
CA ASN A 105 12.71 -9.50 -12.36
C ASN A 105 11.79 -10.50 -11.64
N LYS A 106 10.48 -10.49 -11.93
CA LYS A 106 9.43 -11.30 -11.29
C LYS A 106 9.27 -11.03 -9.79
N LYS A 107 9.84 -9.95 -9.26
CA LYS A 107 9.65 -9.52 -7.88
C LYS A 107 8.29 -8.84 -7.76
N LEU A 108 7.63 -9.11 -6.66
CA LEU A 108 6.30 -8.60 -6.40
C LEU A 108 6.40 -7.16 -5.89
N VAL A 109 5.65 -6.25 -6.51
CA VAL A 109 5.70 -4.81 -6.23
C VAL A 109 4.44 -4.39 -5.50
N ASP A 110 4.62 -3.53 -4.50
CA ASP A 110 3.51 -2.97 -3.74
C ASP A 110 2.84 -1.84 -4.56
N MET A 111 1.72 -2.21 -5.19
CA MET A 111 0.94 -1.33 -6.08
C MET A 111 -0.54 -1.33 -5.71
N VAL A 112 -1.15 -0.15 -5.81
CA VAL A 112 -2.58 0.08 -5.56
C VAL A 112 -3.17 0.87 -6.72
N SER A 113 -4.42 0.60 -7.06
CA SER A 113 -5.21 1.37 -8.01
C SER A 113 -6.35 2.09 -7.32
N LEU A 114 -6.52 3.37 -7.64
CA LEU A 114 -7.74 4.13 -7.36
C LEU A 114 -8.63 4.02 -8.60
N ASN A 115 -9.74 3.31 -8.48
CA ASN A 115 -10.68 3.06 -9.56
C ASN A 115 -11.89 3.97 -9.41
N SER A 116 -12.36 4.53 -10.51
CA SER A 116 -13.58 5.33 -10.56
C SER A 116 -14.44 4.94 -11.76
N GLN A 117 -15.74 4.93 -11.57
CA GLN A 117 -16.74 4.86 -12.65
C GLN A 117 -17.67 6.03 -12.51
N ILE A 118 -17.85 6.77 -13.60
CA ILE A 118 -18.72 7.94 -13.63
C ILE A 118 -19.70 7.88 -14.80
N LYS A 119 -20.76 8.66 -14.69
CA LYS A 119 -21.65 9.00 -15.78
C LYS A 119 -21.55 10.51 -16.03
N TYR A 120 -21.06 10.91 -17.20
CA TYR A 120 -21.07 12.30 -17.64
C TYR A 120 -22.17 12.45 -18.68
N LYS A 121 -23.23 13.20 -18.36
CA LYS A 121 -24.46 13.28 -19.17
C LYS A 121 -25.03 11.88 -19.46
N ASN A 122 -24.93 11.41 -20.71
CA ASN A 122 -25.40 10.10 -21.15
C ASN A 122 -24.26 9.13 -21.49
N THR A 123 -23.02 9.45 -21.11
CA THR A 123 -21.85 8.62 -21.38
C THR A 123 -21.31 8.03 -20.08
N LEU A 124 -21.23 6.70 -20.04
CA LEU A 124 -20.57 5.96 -18.97
C LEU A 124 -19.09 5.79 -19.29
N VAL A 125 -18.24 6.02 -18.29
CA VAL A 125 -16.80 5.83 -18.45
C VAL A 125 -16.18 5.33 -17.15
N GLY A 126 -15.24 4.39 -17.30
CA GLY A 126 -14.45 3.85 -16.22
C GLY A 126 -12.98 4.21 -16.39
N GLY A 127 -12.29 4.41 -15.26
CA GLY A 127 -10.85 4.57 -15.29
C GLY A 127 -10.21 4.26 -13.97
N LYS A 128 -8.89 4.13 -14.02
CA LYS A 128 -8.10 3.90 -12.83
C LYS A 128 -6.76 4.60 -12.89
N VAL A 129 -6.37 5.20 -11.77
CA VAL A 129 -4.99 5.65 -11.54
C VAL A 129 -4.27 4.55 -10.80
N LYS A 130 -3.20 4.03 -11.39
CA LYS A 130 -2.28 3.12 -10.70
C LYS A 130 -1.19 3.92 -10.03
N GLY A 131 -0.85 3.55 -8.80
CA GLY A 131 0.29 4.13 -8.11
C GLY A 131 1.04 3.13 -7.26
N HIS A 132 2.34 3.38 -7.11
CA HIS A 132 3.08 2.75 -6.02
C HIS A 132 2.59 3.33 -4.71
N TYR A 133 2.51 2.48 -3.70
CA TYR A 133 2.27 2.90 -2.34
C TYR A 133 3.53 2.54 -1.58
N MET A 134 4.30 3.55 -1.20
CA MET A 134 5.61 3.35 -0.58
C MET A 134 5.62 4.06 0.75
N ASN A 135 6.00 3.36 1.82
CA ASN A 135 6.31 4.07 3.04
C ASN A 135 7.56 4.94 2.81
N LYS A 136 7.39 6.27 2.85
CA LYS A 136 8.39 7.29 2.50
C LYS A 136 9.70 7.11 3.27
N ILE A 137 9.62 6.68 4.53
CA ILE A 137 10.78 6.48 5.40
C ILE A 137 11.65 5.30 4.94
N TYR A 138 11.06 4.31 4.25
CA TYR A 138 11.71 3.07 3.85
C TYR A 138 11.95 2.97 2.34
N LYS A 139 11.80 4.10 1.64
CA LYS A 139 11.83 4.22 0.18
C LYS A 139 13.20 3.96 -0.46
N GLU A 140 14.28 3.99 0.33
CA GLU A 140 15.65 3.76 -0.16
C GLU A 140 16.12 2.31 -0.01
N GLU A 141 15.21 1.35 0.25
CA GLU A 141 15.54 -0.06 0.56
C GLU A 141 16.48 -0.23 1.77
N ASP A 142 16.72 0.82 2.54
CA ASP A 142 17.61 0.78 3.69
C ASP A 142 16.96 0.17 4.93
N GLY A 143 15.62 0.18 5.03
CA GLY A 143 14.86 -0.42 6.12
C GLY A 143 15.09 0.22 7.50
N VAL A 144 15.73 1.39 7.59
CA VAL A 144 16.10 2.03 8.87
C VAL A 144 15.29 3.31 9.08
N LEU A 145 14.71 3.50 10.25
CA LEU A 145 14.18 4.78 10.70
C LEU A 145 15.01 5.25 11.90
N ASN A 146 15.69 6.38 11.76
CA ASN A 146 16.49 6.98 12.82
C ASN A 146 16.25 8.50 12.91
N SER A 147 16.94 9.17 13.84
CA SER A 147 16.67 10.58 14.10
C SER A 147 16.97 11.49 12.90
N SER A 148 17.90 11.10 12.02
CA SER A 148 18.33 11.91 10.88
C SER A 148 17.35 11.92 9.70
N LYS A 149 16.36 11.01 9.69
CA LYS A 149 15.38 10.85 8.60
C LYS A 149 14.07 11.61 8.80
N VAL A 150 13.90 12.22 9.97
CA VAL A 150 12.65 12.91 10.36
C VAL A 150 12.96 14.30 10.90
N SER A 151 11.99 15.22 10.83
CA SER A 151 12.15 16.54 11.43
C SER A 151 12.18 16.45 12.98
N PRO A 152 12.82 17.40 13.68
CA PRO A 152 12.89 17.37 15.15
C PRO A 152 11.51 17.35 15.85
N ASP A 153 10.55 18.09 15.32
CA ASP A 153 9.18 18.13 15.84
C ASP A 153 8.52 16.75 15.71
N TYR A 154 8.66 16.13 14.54
CA TYR A 154 8.08 14.82 14.28
C TYR A 154 8.79 13.69 15.03
N LEU A 155 10.11 13.77 15.18
CA LEU A 155 10.90 12.86 16.00
C LEU A 155 10.36 12.79 17.43
N SER A 156 9.97 13.93 18.00
CA SER A 156 9.41 14.01 19.36
C SER A 156 8.07 13.27 19.46
N VAL A 157 7.18 13.45 18.48
CA VAL A 157 5.91 12.72 18.37
C VAL A 157 6.14 11.21 18.24
N LEU A 158 7.11 10.80 17.42
CA LEU A 158 7.47 9.40 17.28
C LEU A 158 8.01 8.81 18.58
N LYS A 159 8.94 9.50 19.24
CA LYS A 159 9.48 9.07 20.53
C LYS A 159 8.39 8.87 21.57
N GLU A 160 7.42 9.77 21.63
CA GLU A 160 6.26 9.63 22.52
C GLU A 160 5.40 8.41 22.15
N LYS A 161 5.08 8.24 20.87
CA LYS A 161 4.31 7.08 20.35
C LYS A 161 4.96 5.74 20.70
N PHE A 162 6.28 5.63 20.53
CA PHE A 162 7.03 4.39 20.78
C PHE A 162 7.45 4.20 22.25
N ASN A 163 7.21 5.19 23.12
CA ASN A 163 7.55 5.08 24.54
C ASN A 163 6.69 4.02 25.24
N ASP A 164 5.39 4.00 24.95
CA ASP A 164 4.48 2.96 25.44
C ASP A 164 4.33 1.81 24.42
N ASP A 165 3.71 0.71 24.86
CA ASP A 165 3.48 -0.49 24.03
C ASP A 165 1.99 -0.62 23.61
N LYS A 166 1.19 0.46 23.76
CA LYS A 166 -0.26 0.46 23.52
C LYS A 166 -0.61 0.53 22.04
N TRP A 167 0.26 1.12 21.23
CA TRP A 167 0.13 1.23 19.78
C TRP A 167 0.30 -0.13 19.07
N LEU A 168 0.92 -1.12 19.73
CA LEU A 168 1.00 -2.49 19.23
C LEU A 168 -0.38 -3.16 19.28
N ASP A 169 -0.72 -3.86 18.19
CA ASP A 169 -1.96 -4.63 18.01
C ASP A 169 -2.39 -5.35 19.29
N LYS A 170 -3.62 -5.06 19.75
CA LYS A 170 -4.22 -5.63 20.95
C LYS A 170 -4.46 -7.14 20.81
N GLY A 171 -4.56 -7.67 19.59
CA GLY A 171 -4.81 -9.08 19.32
C GLY A 171 -3.59 -9.99 19.35
N LYS A 172 -2.36 -9.44 19.32
CA LYS A 172 -1.12 -10.24 19.31
C LYS A 172 -0.58 -10.46 20.71
N LYS A 173 -0.09 -11.68 20.97
CA LYS A 173 0.54 -12.01 22.25
C LYS A 173 1.84 -11.22 22.44
N LYS A 174 1.93 -10.52 23.57
CA LYS A 174 3.08 -9.74 24.00
C LYS A 174 3.80 -10.50 25.11
N ILE A 175 5.11 -10.69 24.95
CA ILE A 175 5.95 -11.37 25.94
C ILE A 175 6.87 -10.32 26.53
N TYR A 176 6.67 -10.05 27.82
CA TYR A 176 7.48 -9.09 28.56
C TYR A 176 8.59 -9.85 29.30
N LEU A 177 9.82 -9.43 29.05
CA LEU A 177 11.02 -10.00 29.63
C LEU A 177 11.66 -8.98 30.57
N ASP A 178 11.86 -9.37 31.82
CA ASP A 178 12.50 -8.60 32.88
C ASP A 178 13.53 -9.51 33.58
N GLY A 179 14.81 -9.35 33.26
CA GLY A 179 15.89 -10.26 33.65
C GLY A 179 16.72 -10.78 32.48
N ASP A 180 17.48 -11.85 32.74
CA ASP A 180 18.40 -12.46 31.79
C ASP A 180 17.79 -13.69 31.11
N PHE A 181 17.70 -13.62 29.78
CA PHE A 181 17.03 -14.62 28.96
C PHE A 181 17.88 -15.08 27.77
N VAL A 182 17.61 -16.30 27.33
CA VAL A 182 18.17 -16.88 26.11
C VAL A 182 17.04 -17.24 25.16
N TYR A 183 17.13 -16.76 23.92
CA TYR A 183 16.27 -17.17 22.82
C TYR A 183 17.00 -18.21 21.97
N ASP A 184 16.38 -19.37 21.75
CA ASP A 184 16.96 -20.43 20.93
C ASP A 184 15.88 -21.27 20.23
N PHE A 185 16.28 -21.99 19.19
CA PHE A 185 15.44 -22.95 18.46
C PHE A 185 15.83 -24.38 18.82
N LYS A 186 15.00 -25.05 19.61
CA LYS A 186 15.21 -26.45 20.02
C LYS A 186 13.98 -27.31 19.79
N ASN A 187 14.20 -28.55 19.36
CA ASN A 187 13.15 -29.55 19.16
C ASN A 187 11.99 -29.04 18.28
N GLY A 188 12.32 -28.30 17.21
CA GLY A 188 11.35 -27.75 16.26
C GLY A 188 10.56 -26.53 16.76
N ASN A 189 10.95 -25.92 17.88
CA ASN A 189 10.24 -24.78 18.46
C ASN A 189 11.21 -23.67 18.87
N TYR A 190 10.79 -22.42 18.64
CA TYR A 190 11.45 -21.25 19.21
C TYR A 190 11.05 -21.12 20.69
N ILE A 191 12.03 -20.98 21.58
CA ILE A 191 11.82 -20.97 23.02
C ILE A 191 12.66 -19.85 23.66
N ILE A 192 12.05 -19.12 24.59
CA ILE A 192 12.76 -18.24 25.52
C ILE A 192 12.99 -18.99 26.83
N TYR A 193 14.24 -19.01 27.25
CA TYR A 193 14.72 -19.60 28.49
C TYR A 193 15.09 -18.50 29.48
N GLU A 194 14.78 -18.70 30.75
CA GLU A 194 15.38 -17.96 31.85
C GLU A 194 16.76 -18.53 32.16
N GLU A 195 17.76 -17.68 32.35
CA GLU A 195 19.02 -18.11 32.98
C GLU A 195 18.85 -18.08 34.50
N LEU A 196 18.83 -19.26 35.12
CA LEU A 196 18.79 -19.38 36.57
C LEU A 196 20.15 -19.87 37.08
N GLU A 197 20.69 -19.22 38.10
CA GLU A 197 21.83 -19.75 38.84
C GLU A 197 21.34 -20.81 39.83
N VAL A 198 21.75 -22.05 39.60
CA VAL A 198 21.41 -23.17 40.47
C VAL A 198 22.71 -23.69 41.07
N PHE A 199 22.72 -23.88 42.37
CA PHE A 199 23.86 -24.53 43.04
C PHE A 199 23.89 -26.01 42.64
N ASP A 200 24.96 -26.42 41.97
CA ASP A 200 25.20 -27.82 41.63
C ASP A 200 26.05 -28.48 42.71
N GLU A 201 25.42 -29.37 43.47
CA GLU A 201 26.03 -30.10 44.58
C GLU A 201 27.24 -30.95 44.13
N LYS A 202 27.31 -31.36 42.86
CA LYS A 202 28.44 -32.16 42.34
C LYS A 202 29.68 -31.33 42.05
N SER A 203 29.50 -30.13 41.52
CA SER A 203 30.61 -29.20 41.23
C SER A 203 30.89 -28.22 42.38
N GLN A 204 30.07 -28.23 43.44
CA GLN A 204 30.09 -27.25 44.54
C GLN A 204 30.12 -25.80 44.06
N SER A 205 29.45 -25.53 42.94
CA SER A 205 29.47 -24.21 42.30
C SER A 205 28.09 -23.84 41.77
N TYR A 206 27.83 -22.54 41.65
CA TYR A 206 26.64 -22.07 40.95
C TYR A 206 26.85 -22.25 39.45
N VAL A 207 25.95 -23.02 38.82
CA VAL A 207 25.92 -23.24 37.38
C VAL A 207 24.69 -22.56 36.79
N LYS A 208 24.86 -21.95 35.61
CA LYS A 208 23.74 -21.40 34.85
C LYS A 208 22.95 -22.53 34.22
N LYS A 209 21.68 -22.65 34.59
CA LYS A 209 20.73 -23.59 34.00
C LYS A 209 19.67 -22.83 33.22
N LEU A 210 19.35 -23.34 32.03
CA LEU A 210 18.30 -22.79 31.18
C LEU A 210 16.95 -23.41 31.54
N ASN A 211 16.02 -22.59 31.99
CA ASN A 211 14.65 -23.00 32.28
C ASN A 211 13.70 -22.52 31.17
N PRO A 212 13.02 -23.41 30.42
CA PRO A 212 12.12 -22.98 29.34
C PRO A 212 10.90 -22.26 29.91
N LEU A 213 10.72 -20.98 29.54
CA LEU A 213 9.60 -20.15 29.99
C LEU A 213 8.52 -20.04 28.91
N TYR A 214 8.90 -19.60 27.71
CA TYR A 214 7.95 -19.27 26.65
C TYR A 214 8.25 -20.05 25.40
N LYS A 215 7.31 -20.89 24.98
CA LYS A 215 7.28 -21.43 23.63
C LYS A 215 6.67 -20.39 22.70
N LEU A 216 7.43 -19.98 21.70
CA LEU A 216 7.08 -18.92 20.78
C LEU A 216 6.35 -19.44 19.56
N LYS A 217 5.47 -18.58 19.04
CA LYS A 217 4.82 -18.74 17.73
C LYS A 217 5.27 -17.65 16.77
N ASP A 218 4.93 -17.84 15.50
CA ASP A 218 5.08 -16.80 14.49
C ASP A 218 4.25 -15.57 14.87
N ASN A 219 4.76 -14.40 14.52
CA ASN A 219 4.12 -13.11 14.73
C ASN A 219 3.91 -12.63 16.18
N GLU A 220 4.61 -13.21 17.15
CA GLU A 220 4.60 -12.71 18.53
C GLU A 220 5.52 -11.49 18.71
N THR A 221 5.19 -10.64 19.69
CA THR A 221 6.01 -9.48 20.07
C THR A 221 6.78 -9.80 21.34
N ILE A 222 8.10 -9.63 21.30
CA ILE A 222 9.02 -9.82 22.42
C ILE A 222 9.49 -8.44 22.88
N ILE A 223 9.35 -8.16 24.17
CA ILE A 223 9.65 -6.86 24.76
C ILE A 223 10.65 -7.07 25.89
N GLN A 224 11.92 -6.74 25.64
CA GLN A 224 13.00 -6.77 26.63
C GLN A 224 13.00 -5.45 27.41
N LYS A 225 12.49 -5.48 28.64
CA LYS A 225 12.41 -4.30 29.50
C LYS A 225 13.72 -3.96 30.21
N SER A 226 14.40 -5.00 30.72
CA SER A 226 15.53 -4.91 31.65
C SER A 226 16.31 -6.23 31.66
N GLY A 227 17.61 -6.17 31.95
CA GLY A 227 18.51 -7.33 31.91
C GLY A 227 19.06 -7.57 30.51
N SER A 228 19.36 -8.83 30.17
CA SER A 228 19.91 -9.20 28.87
C SER A 228 19.09 -10.25 28.12
N LEU A 229 18.97 -10.10 26.80
CA LEU A 229 18.44 -11.15 25.92
C LEU A 229 19.52 -11.62 24.96
N LYS A 230 19.90 -12.90 25.04
CA LYS A 230 20.84 -13.54 24.12
C LYS A 230 20.09 -14.31 23.03
N ILE A 231 20.25 -13.93 21.78
CA ILE A 231 19.60 -14.58 20.64
C ILE A 231 20.58 -15.51 19.94
N LEU A 232 20.39 -16.82 20.13
CA LEU A 232 21.31 -17.87 19.66
C LEU A 232 20.95 -18.46 18.31
N SER A 233 19.71 -18.30 17.86
CA SER A 233 19.18 -18.84 16.61
C SER A 233 18.62 -17.76 15.71
N ILE A 234 18.30 -18.12 14.47
CA ILE A 234 17.41 -17.33 13.61
C ILE A 234 16.08 -17.14 14.35
N ASN A 235 15.39 -16.03 14.12
CA ASN A 235 14.02 -15.82 14.60
C ASN A 235 13.03 -15.88 13.43
N PRO A 236 11.77 -16.31 13.64
CA PRO A 236 10.72 -16.12 12.67
C PRO A 236 10.37 -14.62 12.58
N ILE A 237 9.52 -14.25 11.63
CA ILE A 237 9.06 -12.87 11.42
C ILE A 237 8.35 -12.36 12.70
N GLN A 238 9.09 -11.65 13.56
CA GLN A 238 8.66 -11.22 14.90
C GLN A 238 8.95 -9.73 15.11
N ILE A 239 8.36 -9.17 16.15
CA ILE A 239 8.67 -7.81 16.61
C ILE A 239 9.51 -7.93 17.88
N LEU A 240 10.70 -7.33 17.87
CA LEU A 240 11.59 -7.27 19.01
C LEU A 240 11.72 -5.81 19.47
N ILE A 241 11.28 -5.53 20.69
CA ILE A 241 11.38 -4.22 21.32
C ILE A 241 12.44 -4.30 22.42
N ILE A 242 13.46 -3.46 22.30
CA ILE A 242 14.65 -3.52 23.13
C ILE A 242 14.75 -2.24 23.94
N ASN A 243 14.78 -2.36 25.27
CA ASN A 243 14.97 -1.24 26.19
C ASN A 243 16.19 -1.42 27.12
N ASP A 244 16.98 -2.48 26.92
CA ASP A 244 18.21 -2.71 27.68
C ASP A 244 19.18 -3.49 26.78
N LYS A 245 19.90 -4.48 27.31
CA LYS A 245 20.94 -5.20 26.58
C LYS A 245 20.40 -6.33 25.74
N VAL A 246 20.87 -6.42 24.49
CA VAL A 246 20.66 -7.56 23.61
C VAL A 246 21.97 -8.00 22.99
N MET A 247 22.19 -9.32 22.97
CA MET A 247 23.33 -9.95 22.32
C MET A 247 22.84 -10.82 21.16
N PHE A 248 23.22 -10.45 19.94
CA PHE A 248 23.00 -11.27 18.76
C PHE A 248 24.20 -12.18 18.49
N ASN A 249 23.93 -13.39 18.00
CA ASN A 249 24.97 -14.37 17.67
C ASN A 249 25.06 -14.55 16.15
N ASP A 250 25.54 -13.54 15.42
CA ASP A 250 25.79 -13.47 13.95
C ASP A 250 24.68 -13.99 13.00
N ASN A 251 23.51 -14.34 13.54
CA ASN A 251 22.41 -14.88 12.80
C ASN A 251 21.63 -13.77 12.09
N ALA A 252 21.09 -14.12 10.92
CA ALA A 252 20.13 -13.27 10.25
C ALA A 252 18.80 -13.30 11.03
N LEU A 253 18.31 -12.14 11.45
CA LEU A 253 16.99 -11.98 12.02
C LEU A 253 15.99 -11.56 10.95
N SER A 254 14.70 -11.83 11.17
CA SER A 254 13.61 -11.42 10.30
C SER A 254 12.50 -10.75 11.11
N GLY A 255 12.02 -9.59 10.66
CA GLY A 255 10.94 -8.86 11.32
C GLY A 255 11.25 -7.40 11.62
N ILE A 256 10.75 -6.87 12.74
CA ILE A 256 10.98 -5.48 13.16
C ILE A 256 11.78 -5.45 14.45
N ILE A 257 12.85 -4.67 14.49
CA ILE A 257 13.58 -4.32 15.73
C ILE A 257 13.29 -2.87 16.08
N ILE A 258 12.93 -2.61 17.32
CA ILE A 258 12.66 -1.27 17.85
C ILE A 258 13.60 -1.03 19.03
N LEU A 259 14.47 -0.04 18.91
CA LEU A 259 15.40 0.37 19.95
C LEU A 259 14.80 1.53 20.74
N LYS A 260 14.47 1.27 22.00
CA LYS A 260 14.07 2.31 22.95
C LYS A 260 15.31 3.03 23.50
N GLU A 261 15.06 4.07 24.29
CA GLU A 261 16.08 4.98 24.79
C GLU A 261 17.27 4.26 25.46
N ASN A 262 17.04 3.19 26.20
CA ASN A 262 18.09 2.51 26.97
C ASN A 262 18.69 1.29 26.26
N ALA A 263 18.34 1.06 24.99
CA ALA A 263 18.82 -0.10 24.23
C ALA A 263 20.34 -0.12 24.07
N GLN A 264 20.95 -1.28 24.28
CA GLN A 264 22.37 -1.54 24.12
C GLN A 264 22.59 -2.81 23.30
N ILE A 265 23.28 -2.67 22.17
CA ILE A 265 23.56 -3.78 21.25
C ILE A 265 25.03 -4.18 21.40
N ALA A 266 25.28 -5.39 21.90
CA ALA A 266 26.65 -5.83 22.19
C ALA A 266 27.43 -6.30 20.95
N ASN A 267 26.74 -6.88 19.95
CA ASN A 267 27.33 -7.56 18.80
C ASN A 267 26.62 -7.18 17.49
N THR A 268 27.25 -7.51 16.36
CA THR A 268 26.67 -7.29 15.03
C THR A 268 25.58 -8.29 14.68
N CYS A 269 24.61 -7.86 13.86
CA CYS A 269 23.53 -8.69 13.36
C CYS A 269 23.10 -8.23 11.96
N THR A 270 22.56 -9.13 11.14
CA THR A 270 21.82 -8.76 9.94
C THR A 270 20.32 -8.90 10.17
N LEU A 271 19.54 -7.84 9.97
CA LEU A 271 18.08 -7.85 10.03
C LEU A 271 17.48 -7.80 8.62
N ASN A 272 16.74 -8.85 8.24
CA ASN A 272 15.86 -8.84 7.08
C ASN A 272 14.48 -8.26 7.48
N GLY A 273 14.30 -6.95 7.34
CA GLY A 273 13.11 -6.25 7.79
C GLY A 273 13.34 -4.78 8.09
N TYR A 274 12.86 -4.30 9.25
CA TYR A 274 12.86 -2.88 9.59
C TYR A 274 13.45 -2.61 10.97
N LEU A 275 14.35 -1.63 11.04
CA LEU A 275 14.92 -1.12 12.27
C LEU A 275 14.31 0.26 12.59
N ILE A 276 13.76 0.43 13.78
CA ILE A 276 13.32 1.71 14.32
C ILE A 276 14.28 2.09 15.46
N ASP A 277 15.10 3.10 15.24
CA ASP A 277 16.15 3.57 16.13
C ASP A 277 16.11 5.10 16.28
N LEU A 278 15.07 5.59 16.95
CA LEU A 278 14.82 7.02 17.13
C LEU A 278 15.83 7.72 18.07
N TYR A 279 16.67 6.94 18.75
CA TYR A 279 17.66 7.40 19.72
C TYR A 279 19.11 7.16 19.23
N ASP A 280 19.28 6.74 17.98
CA ASP A 280 20.57 6.47 17.34
C ASP A 280 21.47 5.53 18.17
N ARG A 281 20.88 4.46 18.71
CA ARG A 281 21.55 3.42 19.50
C ARG A 281 22.25 2.37 18.64
N ASN A 282 22.00 2.35 17.34
CA ASN A 282 22.52 1.32 16.44
C ASN A 282 24.03 1.44 16.22
N SER A 283 24.81 0.53 16.81
CA SER A 283 26.24 0.37 16.54
C SER A 283 26.61 -0.88 15.73
N GLY A 284 25.65 -1.72 15.31
CA GLY A 284 25.98 -3.03 14.74
C GLY A 284 24.89 -3.82 13.98
N ILE A 285 23.68 -3.29 13.80
CA ILE A 285 22.60 -3.96 13.07
C ILE A 285 22.63 -3.50 11.60
N GLY A 286 23.05 -4.38 10.70
CA GLY A 286 22.92 -4.19 9.26
C GLY A 286 21.51 -4.58 8.80
N VAL A 287 20.84 -3.71 8.03
CA VAL A 287 19.45 -3.93 7.62
C VAL A 287 19.37 -4.26 6.13
N LYS A 288 18.53 -5.24 5.80
CA LYS A 288 18.09 -5.59 4.45
C LYS A 288 16.59 -5.44 4.39
N TYR A 289 16.09 -4.57 3.53
CA TYR A 289 14.66 -4.38 3.33
C TYR A 289 13.93 -5.70 3.02
N SER A 290 12.74 -5.88 3.59
CA SER A 290 11.88 -7.03 3.35
C SER A 290 10.43 -6.62 3.08
N SER A 291 9.98 -6.80 1.83
CA SER A 291 8.59 -6.57 1.44
C SER A 291 7.63 -7.55 2.12
N GLN A 292 8.08 -8.76 2.44
CA GLN A 292 7.27 -9.72 3.19
C GLN A 292 6.98 -9.21 4.61
N VAL A 293 7.99 -8.64 5.28
CA VAL A 293 7.81 -8.05 6.62
C VAL A 293 6.90 -6.82 6.54
N PHE A 294 7.00 -6.01 5.46
CA PHE A 294 6.11 -4.86 5.25
C PHE A 294 4.64 -5.26 5.18
N ARG A 295 4.35 -6.33 4.44
CA ARG A 295 2.97 -6.84 4.30
C ARG A 295 2.38 -7.29 5.63
N ILE A 296 3.22 -7.79 6.55
CA ILE A 296 2.78 -8.32 7.84
C ILE A 296 2.69 -7.20 8.90
N TYR A 297 3.62 -6.25 8.89
CA TYR A 297 3.79 -5.27 9.97
C TYR A 297 3.86 -3.81 9.53
N GLY A 298 3.65 -3.50 8.26
CA GLY A 298 3.74 -2.12 7.75
C GLY A 298 2.84 -1.14 8.51
N TYR A 299 1.73 -1.63 9.08
CA TYR A 299 0.80 -0.86 9.93
C TYR A 299 1.43 -0.33 11.22
N LEU A 300 2.55 -0.91 11.66
CA LEU A 300 3.31 -0.51 12.84
C LEU A 300 4.38 0.54 12.53
N LEU A 301 4.76 0.67 11.26
CA LEU A 301 5.77 1.61 10.83
C LEU A 301 5.16 3.01 10.78
N PRO A 302 5.82 4.02 11.37
CA PRO A 302 5.29 5.36 11.34
C PRO A 302 5.36 5.93 9.92
N GLU A 303 4.42 6.83 9.64
CA GLU A 303 4.31 7.72 8.49
C GLU A 303 4.40 7.16 7.05
N TYR A 304 3.41 7.61 6.28
CA TYR A 304 3.45 8.01 4.87
C TYR A 304 3.56 6.90 3.84
N ILE A 305 2.46 6.19 3.61
CA ILE A 305 2.24 5.52 2.33
C ILE A 305 2.07 6.59 1.23
N LYS A 306 3.13 6.97 0.53
CA LYS A 306 3.00 7.91 -0.58
C LYS A 306 2.39 7.19 -1.77
N PHE A 307 1.20 7.61 -2.20
CA PHE A 307 0.70 7.26 -3.51
C PHE A 307 1.49 8.00 -4.59
N GLN A 308 2.16 7.26 -5.47
CA GLN A 308 2.88 7.82 -6.61
C GLN A 308 2.22 7.35 -7.91
N PRO A 309 1.42 8.21 -8.57
CA PRO A 309 0.76 7.86 -9.82
C PRO A 309 1.79 7.44 -10.89
N ILE A 310 1.50 6.34 -11.59
CA ILE A 310 2.31 5.78 -12.68
C ILE A 310 1.59 5.98 -14.00
N SER A 311 0.30 5.67 -14.04
CA SER A 311 -0.52 5.71 -15.24
C SER A 311 -2.00 5.90 -14.90
N LEU A 312 -2.70 6.60 -15.77
CA LEU A 312 -4.14 6.67 -15.84
C LEU A 312 -4.59 5.84 -17.04
N ASN A 313 -5.44 4.84 -16.80
CA ASN A 313 -5.98 3.98 -17.85
C ASN A 313 -7.49 4.07 -17.87
N TYR A 314 -8.06 4.32 -19.05
CA TYR A 314 -9.48 4.30 -19.32
C TYR A 314 -9.92 2.88 -19.72
N TYR A 315 -11.16 2.54 -19.42
CA TYR A 315 -11.79 1.31 -19.91
C TYR A 315 -13.26 1.54 -20.18
N ASP A 316 -13.76 0.89 -21.23
CA ASP A 316 -15.16 0.93 -21.57
C ASP A 316 -15.97 0.16 -20.51
N ILE A 317 -17.11 0.74 -20.13
CA ILE A 317 -18.10 0.08 -19.29
C ILE A 317 -19.18 -0.41 -20.25
N GLU A 318 -19.39 -1.73 -20.32
CA GLU A 318 -20.52 -2.28 -21.08
C GLU A 318 -21.82 -1.79 -20.43
N ASP A 319 -22.61 -1.05 -21.20
CA ASP A 319 -23.94 -0.59 -20.80
C ASP A 319 -24.89 -1.79 -20.91
N ASN A 320 -25.12 -2.50 -19.80
CA ASN A 320 -26.01 -3.66 -19.73
C ASN A 320 -27.50 -3.25 -19.62
N THR A 321 -27.92 -2.23 -20.37
CA THR A 321 -29.33 -1.80 -20.43
C THR A 321 -30.05 -2.37 -21.64
#